data_AF-A0A2N1XNH7-F1
#
_entry.id   AF-A0A2N1XNH7-F1
#
_cell.length_a   1.000
_cell.length_b   1.000
_cell.length_c   1.000
_cell.angle_alpha   90.00
_cell.angle_beta   90.00
_cell.angle_gamma   90.00
#
_symmetry.space_group_name_H-M   'P 1'
#
loop_
_entity.id
_entity.type
_entity.pdbx_description
1 polymer ?
#
loop_
_entity_poly.entity_id
_entity_poly.type
_entity_poly.pdbx_seq_one_letter_code
_entity_poly.pdbx_strand_id
1 'polypeptide(L)'
;MTTISLRLPDDIEAHLKAEARLEGKTQSEIARLAIVEYLARREKERFMAEMAAAGRALAADPQAWAESREIAEDLADEGMDAIIAAERAAGIDPEEKWWK
;
A
#
# COMPACT_ATOMS: atom_id res chain seq x y z
N MET A 1 -27.74 -3.65 -10.89
CA MET A 1 -27.61 -3.30 -9.46
C MET A 1 -28.37 -4.33 -8.65
N THR A 2 -27.75 -4.89 -7.61
CA THR A 2 -28.41 -5.78 -6.64
C THR A 2 -28.87 -4.95 -5.45
N THR A 3 -30.07 -5.25 -4.93
CA THR A 3 -30.61 -4.58 -3.74
C THR A 3 -30.23 -5.37 -2.49
N ILE A 4 -29.73 -4.66 -1.47
CA ILE A 4 -29.45 -5.22 -0.15
C ILE A 4 -30.30 -4.48 0.89
N SER A 5 -30.83 -5.20 1.89
CA SER A 5 -31.49 -4.60 3.04
C SER A 5 -30.58 -4.77 4.25
N LEU A 6 -30.21 -3.66 4.87
CA LEU A 6 -29.33 -3.61 6.03
C LEU A 6 -30.11 -3.02 7.20
N ARG A 7 -30.02 -3.66 8.37
CA ARG A 7 -30.48 -3.05 9.63
C ARG A 7 -29.31 -2.33 10.27
N LEU A 8 -29.50 -1.06 10.55
CA LEU A 8 -28.54 -0.21 11.23
C LEU A 8 -29.08 0.13 12.63
N PRO A 9 -28.19 0.25 13.63
CA PRO A 9 -28.53 0.92 14.87
C PRO A 9 -29.00 2.36 14.63
N ASP A 10 -29.94 2.85 15.45
CA ASP A 10 -30.59 4.15 15.27
C ASP A 10 -29.60 5.33 15.26
N ASP A 11 -28.53 5.24 16.06
CA ASP A 11 -27.45 6.24 16.11
C ASP A 11 -26.67 6.30 14.79
N ILE A 12 -26.36 5.13 14.21
CA ILE A 12 -25.67 5.03 12.92
C ILE A 12 -26.55 5.52 11.79
N GLU A 13 -27.85 5.22 11.80
CA GLU A 13 -28.80 5.76 10.82
C GLU A 13 -28.86 7.30 10.89
N ALA A 14 -28.93 7.86 12.11
CA ALA A 14 -28.93 9.30 12.31
C ALA A 14 -27.66 9.97 11.76
N HIS A 15 -26.49 9.38 12.01
CA HIS A 15 -25.21 9.85 11.47
C HIS A 15 -25.16 9.76 9.95
N LEU A 16 -25.58 8.63 9.36
CA LEU A 16 -25.63 8.43 7.92
C LEU A 16 -26.52 9.49 7.23
N LYS A 17 -27.66 9.81 7.84
CA LYS A 17 -28.58 10.84 7.35
C LYS A 17 -27.98 12.24 7.44
N ALA A 18 -27.22 12.53 8.49
CA ALA A 18 -26.53 13.81 8.65
C ALA A 18 -25.45 13.99 7.56
N GLU A 19 -24.59 12.99 7.35
CA GLU A 19 -23.55 13.02 6.32
C GLU A 19 -24.13 13.14 4.91
N ALA A 20 -25.17 12.35 4.62
CA ALA A 20 -25.90 12.45 3.36
C ALA A 20 -26.40 13.89 3.09
N ARG A 21 -26.90 14.58 4.13
CA ARG A 21 -27.34 15.97 4.02
C ARG A 21 -26.17 16.94 3.80
N LEU A 22 -25.04 16.75 4.50
CA LEU A 22 -23.87 17.61 4.37
C LEU A 22 -23.23 17.51 2.98
N GLU A 23 -23.17 16.31 2.42
CA GLU A 23 -22.58 16.06 1.10
C GLU A 23 -23.57 16.20 -0.06
N GLY A 24 -24.86 16.46 0.22
CA GLY A 24 -25.90 16.54 -0.81
C GLY A 24 -26.15 15.22 -1.54
N LYS A 25 -25.91 14.09 -0.88
CA LYS A 25 -26.03 12.72 -1.41
C LYS A 25 -27.20 11.99 -0.76
N THR A 26 -27.60 10.86 -1.34
CA THR A 26 -28.54 9.93 -0.70
C THR A 26 -27.83 9.06 0.33
N GLN A 27 -28.55 8.58 1.35
CA GLN A 27 -27.99 7.63 2.33
C GLN A 27 -27.43 6.37 1.68
N SER A 28 -28.08 5.89 0.60
CA SER A 28 -27.62 4.73 -0.16
C SER A 28 -26.29 4.97 -0.87
N GLU A 29 -26.00 6.19 -1.31
CA GLU A 29 -24.72 6.55 -1.92
C GLU A 29 -23.61 6.62 -0.88
N ILE A 30 -23.86 7.26 0.27
CA ILE A 30 -22.89 7.27 1.38
C ILE A 30 -22.62 5.85 1.86
N ALA A 31 -23.65 5.02 2.03
CA ALA A 31 -23.49 3.62 2.42
C ALA A 31 -22.65 2.83 1.40
N ARG A 32 -22.87 3.03 0.09
CA ARG A 32 -22.05 2.40 -0.95
C ARG A 32 -20.60 2.84 -0.90
N LEU A 33 -20.35 4.15 -0.75
CA LEU A 33 -18.99 4.69 -0.64
C LEU A 33 -18.26 4.06 0.56
N ALA A 34 -18.90 4.06 1.73
CA ALA A 34 -18.34 3.46 2.94
C ALA A 34 -18.04 1.96 2.77
N ILE A 35 -18.93 1.21 2.11
CA ILE A 35 -18.71 -0.22 1.83
C ILE A 35 -17.50 -0.42 0.90
N VAL A 36 -17.40 0.36 -0.18
CA VAL A 36 -16.29 0.26 -1.14
C VAL A 36 -14.96 0.58 -0.45
N GLU A 37 -14.89 1.66 0.32
CA GLU A 37 -13.69 2.05 1.05
C GLU A 37 -13.29 1.02 2.11
N TYR A 38 -14.28 0.49 2.84
CA TYR A 38 -14.04 -0.57 3.81
C TYR A 38 -13.47 -1.82 3.16
N LEU A 39 -14.05 -2.27 2.05
CA LEU A 39 -13.59 -3.46 1.33
C LEU A 39 -12.18 -3.27 0.78
N ALA A 40 -11.89 -2.14 0.14
CA ALA A 40 -10.56 -1.81 -0.39
C ALA A 40 -9.51 -1.77 0.73
N ARG A 41 -9.83 -1.16 1.87
CA ARG A 41 -8.94 -1.13 3.02
C ARG A 41 -8.68 -2.54 3.57
N ARG A 42 -9.72 -3.37 3.72
CA ARG A 42 -9.59 -4.75 4.20
C ARG A 42 -8.78 -5.63 3.26
N GLU A 43 -8.91 -5.43 1.95
CA GLU A 43 -8.11 -6.13 0.95
C GLU A 43 -6.64 -5.76 1.06
N LYS A 44 -6.34 -4.45 1.13
CA LYS A 44 -4.97 -3.97 1.34
C LYS A 44 -4.38 -4.50 2.64
N GLU A 45 -5.13 -4.49 3.74
CA GLU A 45 -4.68 -5.04 5.03
C GLU A 45 -4.30 -6.52 4.92
N ARG A 46 -5.13 -7.35 4.25
CA ARG A 46 -4.83 -8.77 4.05
C ARG A 46 -3.58 -8.96 3.19
N PHE A 47 -3.49 -8.24 2.07
CA PHE A 47 -2.34 -8.31 1.18
C PHE A 47 -1.03 -7.94 1.89
N MET A 48 -1.04 -6.83 2.65
CA MET A 48 0.13 -6.41 3.43
C MET A 48 0.51 -7.41 4.52
N ALA A 49 -0.49 -8.06 5.15
CA ALA A 49 -0.24 -9.10 6.14
C ALA A 49 0.44 -10.34 5.52
N GLU A 50 -0.01 -10.74 4.33
CA GLU A 50 0.61 -11.84 3.55
C GLU A 50 2.03 -11.49 3.12
N MET A 51 2.26 -10.28 2.59
CA MET A 51 3.60 -9.80 2.27
C MET A 51 4.53 -9.80 3.49
N ALA A 52 4.05 -9.30 4.64
CA ALA A 52 4.84 -9.29 5.86
C ALA A 52 5.15 -10.71 6.36
N ALA A 53 4.22 -11.65 6.18
CA ALA A 53 4.45 -13.06 6.51
C ALA A 53 5.51 -13.68 5.58
N ALA A 54 5.44 -13.43 4.28
CA ALA A 54 6.44 -13.89 3.32
C ALA A 54 7.82 -13.30 3.62
N GLY A 55 7.91 -12.01 3.92
CA GLY A 55 9.17 -11.36 4.30
C GLY A 55 9.77 -11.95 5.59
N ARG A 56 8.94 -12.25 6.59
CA ARG A 56 9.40 -12.96 7.81
C ARG A 56 9.87 -14.38 7.52
N ALA A 57 9.21 -15.09 6.61
CA ALA A 57 9.62 -16.45 6.22
C ALA A 57 10.98 -16.42 5.51
N LEU A 58 11.16 -15.50 4.56
CA LEU A 58 12.43 -15.28 3.87
C LEU A 58 13.55 -14.91 4.86
N ALA A 59 13.26 -14.00 5.79
CA ALA A 59 14.23 -13.59 6.81
C ALA A 59 14.55 -14.69 7.84
N ALA A 60 13.74 -15.73 7.95
CA ALA A 60 14.01 -16.89 8.79
C ALA A 60 14.78 -17.99 8.05
N ASP A 61 14.92 -17.89 6.72
CA ASP A 61 15.67 -18.83 5.88
C ASP A 61 17.15 -18.40 5.80
N PRO A 62 18.09 -19.19 6.37
CA PRO A 62 19.51 -18.87 6.35
C PRO A 62 20.13 -18.85 4.94
N GLN A 63 19.61 -19.66 4.01
CA GLN A 63 20.13 -19.68 2.64
C GLN A 63 19.71 -18.42 1.89
N ALA A 64 18.44 -18.04 2.00
CA ALA A 64 17.93 -16.80 1.41
C ALA A 64 18.64 -15.56 1.98
N TRP A 65 18.98 -15.58 3.27
CA TRP A 65 19.79 -14.54 3.89
C TRP A 65 21.22 -14.48 3.36
N ALA A 66 21.86 -15.64 3.13
CA ALA A 66 23.20 -15.71 2.57
C ALA A 66 23.23 -15.15 1.14
N GLU A 67 22.29 -15.59 0.29
CA GLU A 67 22.16 -15.09 -1.09
C GLU A 67 21.85 -13.58 -1.12
N SER A 68 20.94 -13.10 -0.26
CA SER A 68 20.63 -11.67 -0.18
C SER A 68 21.82 -10.83 0.28
N ARG A 69 22.65 -11.39 1.16
CA ARG A 69 23.86 -10.74 1.66
C ARG A 69 24.95 -10.66 0.60
N GLU A 70 25.15 -11.73 -0.17
CA GLU A 70 26.07 -11.76 -1.31
C GLU A 70 25.70 -10.67 -2.33
N ILE A 71 24.42 -10.57 -2.71
CA ILE A 71 23.93 -9.51 -3.61
C ILE A 71 24.19 -8.11 -3.03
N ALA A 72 23.97 -7.92 -1.73
CA ALA A 72 24.18 -6.63 -1.07
C ALA A 72 25.67 -6.25 -0.99
N GLU A 73 26.54 -7.23 -0.75
CA GLU A 73 27.99 -7.04 -0.72
C GLU A 73 28.54 -6.74 -2.13
N ASP A 74 28.08 -7.44 -3.18
CA ASP A 74 28.42 -7.16 -4.58
C ASP A 74 28.03 -5.74 -5.01
N LEU A 75 26.86 -5.25 -4.57
CA LEU A 75 26.39 -3.90 -4.89
C LEU A 75 27.16 -2.82 -4.11
N ALA A 76 27.55 -3.10 -2.86
CA ALA A 76 28.18 -2.14 -1.97
C ALA A 76 29.67 -1.89 -2.26
N ASP A 77 30.34 -2.77 -3.01
CA ASP A 77 31.73 -2.62 -3.42
C ASP A 77 31.83 -1.70 -4.66
N GLU A 78 32.42 -2.14 -5.78
CA GLU A 78 32.58 -1.31 -6.98
C GLU A 78 31.26 -1.04 -7.73
N GLY A 79 30.19 -1.77 -7.42
CA GLY A 79 28.91 -1.71 -8.14
C GLY A 79 28.23 -0.35 -8.04
N MET A 80 28.15 0.24 -6.85
CA MET A 80 27.50 1.54 -6.65
C MET A 80 28.28 2.68 -7.30
N ASP A 81 29.61 2.69 -7.16
CA ASP A 81 30.47 3.72 -7.75
C ASP A 81 30.45 3.65 -9.29
N ALA A 82 30.40 2.45 -9.86
CA ALA A 82 30.27 2.25 -11.30
C ALA A 82 28.91 2.76 -11.83
N ILE A 83 27.82 2.54 -11.10
CA ILE A 83 26.48 3.03 -11.45
C ILE A 83 26.46 4.56 -11.39
N ILE A 84 26.96 5.17 -10.30
CA ILE A 84 27.02 6.63 -10.14
C ILE A 84 27.85 7.26 -11.27
N ALA A 85 28.98 6.65 -11.64
CA ALA A 85 29.81 7.12 -12.74
C ALA A 85 29.08 7.03 -14.09
N ALA A 86 28.35 5.95 -14.35
CA ALA A 86 27.56 5.76 -15.56
C ALA A 86 26.38 6.74 -15.65
N GLU A 87 25.67 6.98 -14.56
CA GLU A 87 24.57 7.95 -14.48
C GLU A 87 25.05 9.37 -14.75
N ARG A 88 26.17 9.77 -14.13
CA ARG A 88 26.82 11.07 -14.41
C ARG A 88 27.25 11.19 -15.87
N ALA A 89 27.81 10.13 -16.46
CA ALA A 89 28.18 10.10 -17.88
C ALA A 89 26.96 10.21 -18.81
N ALA A 90 25.79 9.71 -18.37
CA ALA A 90 24.50 9.86 -19.04
C ALA A 90 23.82 11.22 -18.78
N GLY A 91 24.41 12.10 -17.97
CA GLY A 91 23.87 13.41 -17.63
C GLY A 91 22.74 13.40 -16.59
N ILE A 92 22.58 12.30 -15.86
CA ILE A 92 21.65 12.20 -14.72
C ILE A 92 22.38 12.73 -13.48
N ASP A 93 21.73 13.62 -12.72
CA ASP A 93 22.24 14.08 -11.43
C ASP A 93 21.86 13.07 -10.33
N PRO A 94 22.82 12.31 -9.75
CA PRO A 94 22.52 11.32 -8.72
C PRO A 94 21.99 11.93 -7.42
N GLU A 95 22.24 13.23 -7.19
CA GLU A 95 21.76 13.95 -6.00
C GLU A 95 20.30 14.44 -6.17
N GLU A 96 19.76 14.39 -7.39
CA GLU A 96 18.37 14.74 -7.66
C GLU A 96 17.43 13.62 -7.19
N LYS A 97 16.70 13.88 -6.11
CA LYS A 97 15.70 12.93 -5.60
C LYS A 97 14.52 12.81 -6.56
N TRP A 98 14.33 11.61 -7.10
CA TRP A 98 13.20 11.28 -7.99
C TRP A 98 11.84 11.25 -7.27
N TRP A 99 11.84 11.16 -5.94
CA TRP A 99 10.62 11.26 -5.13
C TRP A 99 10.45 12.71 -4.63
N LYS A 100 9.45 13.39 -5.19
CA LYS A 100 8.85 14.59 -4.61
C LYS A 100 7.41 14.31 -4.23
#